data_AF-A0A7X4JJM6-F1
#
_entry.id   AF-A0A7X4JJM6-F1
#
_cell.length_a   1.000
_cell.length_b   1.000
_cell.length_c   1.000
_cell.angle_alpha   90.00
_cell.angle_beta   90.00
_cell.angle_gamma   90.00
#
_symmetry.space_group_name_H-M   'P 1'
#
loop_
_entity.id
_entity.type
_entity.pdbx_description
1 polymer ?
#
loop_
_entity_poly.entity_id
_entity_poly.type
_entity_poly.pdbx_seq_one_letter_code
_entity_poly.pdbx_strand_id
1 'polypeptide(L)'
;MSEQKIPAFLERIKTDKTLAEALLDAKTAAEVIRLAAHAGLDCTAAEISQWQATRAVSRLVESGICANGLRWRSLHGPGGLHVQLVGTSASFGLWCPSC
;
A
#
# COMPACT_ATOMS: atom_id res chain seq x y z
N MET A 1 10.13 -13.92 1.71
CA MET A 1 9.15 -14.08 2.81
C MET A 1 8.38 -12.79 3.16
N SER A 2 8.71 -11.61 2.61
CA SER A 2 8.02 -10.34 2.93
C SER A 2 6.61 -10.21 2.36
N GLU A 3 6.30 -10.84 1.22
CA GLU A 3 4.94 -10.82 0.65
C GLU A 3 3.88 -11.43 1.58
N GLN A 4 4.26 -12.40 2.40
CA GLN A 4 3.37 -13.02 3.40
C GLN A 4 2.94 -12.02 4.50
N LYS A 5 3.63 -10.88 4.62
CA LYS A 5 3.29 -9.81 5.56
C LYS A 5 2.27 -8.82 4.98
N ILE A 6 2.00 -8.85 3.68
CA ILE A 6 1.02 -7.95 3.05
C ILE A 6 -0.37 -8.09 3.68
N PRO A 7 -0.94 -9.29 3.87
CA PRO A 7 -2.25 -9.41 4.54
C PRO A 7 -2.26 -8.81 5.94
N ALA A 8 -1.22 -9.06 6.74
CA ALA A 8 -1.10 -8.50 8.08
C ALA A 8 -0.97 -6.97 8.07
N PHE A 9 -0.23 -6.41 7.11
CA PHE A 9 -0.14 -4.97 6.89
C PHE A 9 -1.50 -4.36 6.52
N LEU A 10 -2.25 -5.00 5.62
CA LEU A 10 -3.58 -4.55 5.23
C LEU A 10 -4.57 -4.57 6.40
N GLU A 11 -4.52 -5.60 7.25
CA GLU A 11 -5.31 -5.62 8.49
C GLU A 11 -4.87 -4.54 9.49
N ARG A 12 -3.56 -4.26 9.56
CA ARG A 12 -3.04 -3.16 10.39
C ARG A 12 -3.59 -1.80 9.94
N ILE A 13 -3.53 -1.46 8.65
CA ILE A 13 -4.06 -0.17 8.17
C ILE A 13 -5.58 -0.06 8.26
N LYS A 14 -6.31 -1.19 8.31
CA LYS A 14 -7.77 -1.20 8.56
C LYS A 14 -8.10 -0.88 10.02
N THR A 15 -7.27 -1.32 10.95
CA THR A 15 -7.53 -1.25 12.41
C THR A 15 -6.85 -0.08 13.11
N ASP A 16 -5.67 0.33 12.64
CA ASP A 16 -4.86 1.42 13.19
C ASP A 16 -5.16 2.72 12.44
N LYS A 17 -5.99 3.57 13.06
CA LYS A 17 -6.41 4.86 12.48
C LYS A 17 -5.23 5.80 12.28
N THR A 18 -4.29 5.85 13.23
CA THR A 18 -3.13 6.75 13.15
C THR A 18 -2.21 6.37 12.00
N LEU A 19 -1.97 5.07 11.80
CA LEU A 19 -1.23 4.59 10.65
C LEU A 19 -1.97 4.91 9.33
N ALA A 20 -3.27 4.67 9.26
CA ALA A 20 -4.06 4.95 8.07
C ALA A 20 -4.06 6.45 7.72
N GLU A 21 -4.16 7.33 8.70
CA GLU A 21 -4.09 8.80 8.53
C GLU A 21 -2.70 9.22 8.05
N ALA A 22 -1.64 8.70 8.66
CA ALA A 22 -0.28 8.99 8.22
C ALA A 22 -0.01 8.53 6.78
N LEU A 23 -0.57 7.38 6.36
CA LEU A 23 -0.47 6.88 5.00
C LEU A 23 -1.32 7.68 4.00
N LEU A 24 -2.48 8.17 4.44
CA LEU A 24 -3.35 9.04 3.64
C LEU A 24 -2.65 10.37 3.31
N ASP A 25 -1.94 10.94 4.28
CA ASP A 25 -1.28 12.24 4.17
C ASP A 25 0.18 12.17 3.70
N ALA A 26 0.69 10.97 3.44
CA ALA A 26 2.06 10.77 2.97
C ALA A 26 2.29 11.47 1.62
N LYS A 27 3.44 12.15 1.51
CA LYS A 27 3.82 12.95 0.33
C LYS A 27 4.97 12.34 -0.45
N THR A 28 5.71 11.42 0.15
CA THR A 28 6.89 10.82 -0.46
C THR A 28 6.92 9.31 -0.28
N ALA A 29 7.57 8.61 -1.22
CA ALA A 29 7.78 7.18 -1.11
C ALA A 29 8.59 6.80 0.14
N ALA A 30 9.53 7.65 0.58
CA ALA A 30 10.33 7.42 1.78
C ALA A 30 9.49 7.41 3.06
N GLU A 31 8.50 8.30 3.16
CA GLU A 31 7.54 8.30 4.29
C GLU A 31 6.72 7.01 4.30
N VAL A 32 6.23 6.59 3.14
CA VAL A 32 5.45 5.34 3.01
C VAL A 32 6.27 4.12 3.40
N ILE A 33 7.53 4.02 2.94
CA ILE A 33 8.44 2.92 3.32
C ILE A 33 8.63 2.89 4.83
N ARG A 34 8.88 4.05 5.45
CA ARG A 34 9.06 4.15 6.90
C ARG A 34 7.79 3.71 7.65
N LEU A 35 6.62 4.18 7.23
CA LEU A 35 5.34 3.82 7.85
C LEU A 35 5.01 2.31 7.67
N ALA A 36 5.25 1.77 6.48
CA ALA A 36 5.11 0.34 6.19
C ALA A 36 6.03 -0.50 7.07
N ALA A 37 7.29 -0.09 7.24
CA ALA A 37 8.24 -0.77 8.12
C ALA A 37 7.80 -0.75 9.59
N HIS A 38 7.25 0.36 10.09
CA HIS A 38 6.68 0.44 11.44
C HIS A 38 5.49 -0.51 11.63
N ALA A 39 4.76 -0.78 10.55
CA ALA A 39 3.66 -1.73 10.50
C ALA A 39 4.11 -3.18 10.21
N GLY A 40 5.42 -3.44 10.14
CA GLY A 40 5.99 -4.78 9.94
C GLY A 40 6.06 -5.23 8.48
N LEU A 41 5.93 -4.32 7.52
CA LEU A 41 6.10 -4.57 6.09
C LEU A 41 7.42 -3.96 5.58
N ASP A 42 8.38 -4.82 5.26
CA ASP A 42 9.60 -4.41 4.58
C ASP A 42 9.36 -4.39 3.05
N CYS A 43 9.39 -3.19 2.48
CA CYS A 43 9.05 -2.95 1.08
C CYS A 43 9.85 -1.80 0.48
N THR A 44 9.96 -1.80 -0.84
CA THR A 44 10.25 -0.58 -1.61
C THR A 44 8.94 0.10 -2.00
N ALA A 45 8.98 1.41 -2.19
CA ALA A 45 7.83 2.15 -2.68
C ALA A 45 8.25 3.16 -3.76
N ALA A 46 7.32 3.47 -4.64
CA ALA A 46 7.45 4.53 -5.63
C ALA A 46 6.12 5.26 -5.78
N GLU A 47 6.20 6.56 -6.05
CA GLU A 47 5.03 7.33 -6.44
C GLU A 47 4.50 6.81 -7.78
N ILE A 48 3.18 6.68 -7.88
CA ILE A 48 2.47 6.30 -9.10
C ILE A 48 1.41 7.35 -9.40
N SER A 49 1.09 7.52 -10.68
CA SER A 49 0.00 8.41 -11.07
C SER A 49 -1.33 7.93 -10.49
N GLN A 50 -2.25 8.87 -10.23
CA GLN A 50 -3.60 8.56 -9.79
C GLN A 50 -4.32 7.62 -10.78
N TRP A 51 -4.07 7.78 -12.09
CA TRP A 51 -4.59 6.87 -13.11
C TRP A 51 -4.07 5.45 -12.92
N GLN A 52 -2.77 5.26 -12.69
CA GLN A 52 -2.21 3.94 -12.40
C GLN A 52 -2.83 3.34 -11.15
N ALA A 53 -3.07 4.14 -10.11
CA ALA A 53 -3.59 3.67 -8.82
C ALA A 53 -5.09 3.33 -8.82
N THR A 54 -5.86 3.85 -9.79
CA THR A 54 -7.34 3.73 -9.82
C THR A 54 -7.88 2.97 -11.03
N ARG A 55 -7.10 2.78 -12.10
CA ARG A 55 -7.54 2.02 -13.28
C ARG A 55 -7.95 0.59 -12.93
N ALA A 56 -8.83 0.01 -13.73
CA ALA A 56 -9.15 -1.42 -13.64
C ALA A 56 -7.90 -2.29 -13.86
N VAL A 57 -7.83 -3.41 -13.15
CA VAL A 57 -6.70 -4.33 -13.15
C VAL A 57 -7.20 -5.76 -13.25
N SER A 58 -6.53 -6.57 -14.07
CA SER A 58 -6.93 -7.96 -14.34
C SER A 58 -6.54 -8.95 -13.24
N ARG A 59 -5.66 -8.56 -12.31
CA ARG A 59 -5.12 -9.40 -11.23
C ARG A 59 -5.31 -8.76 -9.85
N LEU A 60 -6.52 -8.28 -9.58
CA LEU A 60 -6.91 -7.79 -8.26
C LEU A 60 -7.03 -8.97 -7.29
N VAL A 61 -6.37 -8.87 -6.14
CA VAL A 61 -6.52 -9.84 -5.04
C VAL A 61 -7.58 -9.33 -4.08
N GLU A 62 -7.38 -8.12 -3.55
CA GLU A 62 -8.32 -7.48 -2.64
C GLU A 62 -8.21 -5.96 -2.78
N SER A 63 -9.26 -5.23 -2.41
CA SER A 63 -9.24 -3.78 -2.29
C SER A 63 -10.17 -3.33 -1.20
N GLY A 64 -9.90 -2.16 -0.64
CA GLY A 64 -10.76 -1.56 0.36
C GLY A 64 -10.52 -0.08 0.54
N ILE A 65 -11.35 0.50 1.40
CA ILE A 65 -11.28 1.90 1.79
C ILE A 65 -11.31 1.92 3.32
N CYS A 66 -10.27 2.49 3.93
CA CYS A 66 -10.24 2.71 5.38
C CYS A 66 -11.24 3.82 5.77
N ALA A 67 -11.62 3.89 7.04
CA ALA A 67 -12.62 4.85 7.52
C ALA A 67 -12.25 6.33 7.26
N ASN A 68 -10.95 6.64 7.18
CA ASN A 68 -10.42 7.96 6.86
C ASN A 68 -10.36 8.27 5.36
N GLY A 69 -10.76 7.33 4.49
CA GLY A 69 -10.77 7.50 3.03
C GLY A 69 -9.52 6.99 2.32
N LEU A 70 -8.50 6.49 3.02
CA LEU A 70 -7.34 5.83 2.40
C LEU A 70 -7.82 4.62 1.60
N ARG A 71 -7.62 4.66 0.28
CA ARG A 71 -7.93 3.51 -0.57
C ARG A 71 -6.68 2.69 -0.74
N TRP A 72 -6.85 1.38 -0.68
CA TRP A 72 -5.77 0.44 -0.90
C TRP A 72 -6.24 -0.69 -1.81
N ARG A 73 -5.29 -1.30 -2.50
CA ARG A 73 -5.52 -2.53 -3.28
C ARG A 73 -4.28 -3.39 -3.30
N SER A 74 -4.48 -4.70 -3.22
CA SER A 74 -3.44 -5.71 -3.40
C SER A 74 -3.59 -6.37 -4.77
N LEU A 75 -2.48 -6.54 -5.46
CA LEU A 75 -2.44 -6.94 -6.86
C LEU A 75 -1.34 -7.99 -7.07
N HIS A 76 -1.60 -8.99 -7.90
CA HIS A 76 -0.52 -9.85 -8.42
C HIS A 76 0.15 -9.19 -9.62
N GLY A 77 1.45 -8.91 -9.51
CA GLY A 77 2.29 -8.36 -10.57
C GLY A 77 3.47 -9.27 -10.93
N PRO A 78 4.28 -8.88 -11.92
CA PRO A 78 5.58 -9.51 -12.16
C PRO A 78 6.45 -9.34 -10.91
N GLY A 79 6.93 -10.45 -10.34
CA GLY A 79 7.68 -10.44 -9.08
C GLY A 79 6.85 -10.76 -7.83
N GLY A 80 5.53 -10.87 -7.95
CA GLY A 80 4.62 -11.38 -6.90
C GLY A 80 3.58 -10.35 -6.44
N LEU A 81 3.25 -10.34 -5.15
CA LEU A 81 2.16 -9.52 -4.59
C LEU A 81 2.67 -8.10 -4.26
N HIS A 82 1.94 -7.08 -4.70
CA HIS A 82 2.23 -5.68 -4.40
C HIS A 82 0.98 -4.95 -3.93
N VAL A 83 1.18 -3.85 -3.21
CA VAL A 83 0.11 -2.99 -2.68
C VAL A 83 0.14 -1.66 -3.41
N GLN A 84 -1.03 -1.09 -3.65
CA GLN A 84 -1.14 0.31 -4.06
C GLN A 84 -2.00 1.06 -3.06
N LEU A 85 -1.56 2.26 -2.70
CA LEU A 85 -2.21 3.18 -1.80
C LEU A 85 -2.59 4.45 -2.55
N VAL A 86 -3.79 4.97 -2.30
CA VAL A 86 -4.28 6.24 -2.83
C VAL A 86 -4.47 7.18 -1.65
N GLY A 87 -3.50 8.07 -1.47
CA GLY A 87 -3.53 9.15 -0.48
C GLY A 87 -4.31 10.38 -0.96
N THR A 88 -4.32 11.43 -0.14
CA THR A 88 -4.91 12.74 -0.48
C THR A 88 -4.04 13.50 -1.49
N SER A 89 -2.73 13.42 -1.33
CA SER A 89 -1.77 14.21 -2.11
C SER A 89 -1.08 13.40 -3.21
N ALA A 90 -0.81 12.12 -2.96
CA ALA A 90 -0.08 11.25 -3.85
C ALA A 90 -0.58 9.80 -3.76
N SER A 91 -0.24 9.00 -4.77
CA SER A 91 -0.51 7.56 -4.78
C SER A 91 0.80 6.80 -4.85
N PHE A 92 0.86 5.63 -4.22
CA PHE A 92 2.10 4.86 -4.10
C PHE A 92 1.88 3.40 -4.44
N GLY A 93 2.84 2.81 -5.16
CA GLY A 93 3.00 1.36 -5.24
C GLY A 93 4.03 0.90 -4.22
N LEU A 94 3.78 -0.23 -3.57
CA LEU A 94 4.67 -0.88 -2.61
C LEU A 94 4.98 -2.30 -3.09
N TRP A 95 6.27 -2.62 -3.23
CA TRP A 95 6.75 -3.92 -3.66
C TRP A 95 7.58 -4.55 -2.55
N CYS A 96 7.26 -5.79 -2.22
CA CYS A 96 8.06 -6.57 -1.29
C CYS A 96 9.11 -7.36 -2.08
N PRO A 97 10.39 -7.34 -1.68
CA PRO A 97 11.39 -8.19 -2.32
C PRO A 97 11.02 -9.66 -2.13
N SER A 98 10.91 -10.38 -3.25
CA SER A 98 10.85 -11.84 -3.28
C SER A 98 12.26 -12.36 -2.97
N CYS A 99 12.46 -12.85 -1.75
CA CYS A 99 13.69 -13.56 -1.36
C CYS A 99 13.74 -14.92 -2.06
#